data_AF-A0A1G7JU12-F1
#
_entry.id   AF-A0A1G7JU12-F1
#
_cell.length_a   1.000
_cell.length_b   1.000
_cell.length_c   1.000
_cell.angle_alpha   90.00
_cell.angle_beta   90.00
_cell.angle_gamma   90.00
#
_symmetry.space_group_name_H-M   'P 1'
#
loop_
_entity.id
_entity.type
_entity.pdbx_description
1 polymer ?
#
loop_
_entity_poly.entity_id
_entity_poly.type
_entity_poly.pdbx_seq_one_letter_code
_entity_poly.pdbx_strand_id
1 'polypeptide(L)'
;MRHRLFQQSQSKRLDHFPTLIRAKKQQFNLFLQPHPEGPVIKWKISFAIAAVIALTSIAMLALRPKEMHNHAPHVFWNAFLNRQHGRTMLVESDSGLVMLQHFTRRPVSLASYISGEYLNDVSSPDEKPDTVTRLSSRRYTPAVDGAIYEKISHHLPDVQDSIDIRYARDLRLNDLKQGNAILLGTHESNPWVELFESSMNFTFQNNLAAGTTSMGNRHPQAGEQAMYPMLSNDPLHTVYGLVAYRPNLTRTGHVLIVEGETMAGTQTASEFLLDDTHLLPFLKSIQKKDGTIPHFEVLIRSSSVAGESAQIDRVAYRVDAD
;
A
#
# COMPACT_ATOMS: atom_id res chain seq x y z
N MET A 1 -62.85 -57.45 -13.38
CA MET A 1 -62.21 -57.48 -14.71
C MET A 1 -61.26 -56.27 -14.90
N ARG A 2 -60.28 -56.08 -14.00
CA ARG A 2 -59.26 -55.00 -14.05
C ARG A 2 -57.94 -55.45 -13.41
N HIS A 3 -57.53 -56.70 -13.64
CA HIS A 3 -56.28 -57.26 -13.08
C HIS A 3 -55.39 -58.00 -14.10
N ARG A 4 -55.67 -57.90 -15.41
CA ARG A 4 -54.89 -58.54 -16.48
C ARG A 4 -54.18 -57.60 -17.46
N LEU A 5 -54.20 -56.28 -17.23
CA LEU A 5 -53.50 -55.30 -18.09
C LEU A 5 -52.19 -54.74 -17.51
N PHE A 6 -51.76 -55.17 -16.31
CA PHE A 6 -50.53 -54.65 -15.68
C PHE A 6 -49.31 -55.59 -15.77
N GLN A 7 -49.47 -56.85 -16.18
CA GLN A 7 -48.33 -57.78 -16.30
C GLN A 7 -47.65 -57.78 -17.68
N GLN A 8 -48.24 -57.16 -18.71
CA GLN A 8 -47.63 -57.15 -20.05
C GLN A 8 -46.69 -55.96 -20.29
N SER A 9 -46.62 -54.98 -19.38
CA SER A 9 -45.71 -53.82 -19.48
C SER A 9 -44.37 -54.00 -18.78
N GLN A 10 -44.20 -55.02 -17.92
CA GLN A 10 -42.95 -55.26 -17.18
C GLN A 10 -42.03 -56.28 -17.87
N SER A 11 -42.54 -57.09 -18.81
CA SER A 11 -41.74 -58.09 -19.53
C SER A 11 -40.91 -57.53 -20.69
N LYS A 12 -41.19 -56.31 -21.20
CA LYS A 12 -40.40 -55.69 -22.29
C LYS A 12 -39.18 -54.88 -21.82
N ARG A 13 -38.92 -54.77 -20.51
CA ARG A 13 -37.79 -53.99 -19.97
C ARG A 13 -36.60 -54.80 -19.45
N LEU A 14 -36.65 -56.13 -19.52
CA LEU A 14 -35.57 -57.01 -19.07
C LEU A 14 -34.71 -57.59 -20.21
N ASP A 15 -35.11 -57.43 -21.48
CA ASP A 15 -34.36 -57.94 -22.64
C ASP A 15 -33.31 -56.94 -23.21
N HIS A 16 -33.05 -55.82 -22.53
CA HIS A 16 -32.02 -54.84 -22.93
C HIS A 16 -30.85 -54.67 -21.94
N PHE A 17 -30.87 -55.42 -20.83
CA PHE A 17 -29.77 -55.41 -19.87
C PHE A 17 -28.47 -56.12 -20.32
N PRO A 18 -28.50 -57.19 -21.16
CA PRO A 18 -27.24 -57.84 -21.59
C PRO A 18 -26.43 -57.02 -22.59
N THR A 19 -27.07 -56.14 -23.37
CA THR A 19 -26.44 -55.38 -24.46
C THR A 19 -25.71 -54.13 -23.94
N LEU A 20 -26.24 -53.47 -22.90
CA LEU A 20 -25.62 -52.30 -22.26
C LEU A 20 -24.36 -52.65 -21.47
N ILE A 21 -24.30 -53.84 -20.86
CA ILE A 21 -23.09 -54.33 -20.16
C ILE A 21 -22.00 -54.68 -21.18
N ARG A 22 -22.36 -55.24 -22.35
CA ARG A 22 -21.39 -55.54 -23.42
C ARG A 22 -20.78 -54.27 -24.04
N ALA A 23 -21.60 -53.24 -24.26
CA ALA A 23 -21.13 -51.93 -24.75
C ALA A 23 -20.22 -51.20 -23.76
N LYS A 24 -20.55 -51.21 -22.45
CA LYS A 24 -19.67 -50.65 -21.42
C LYS A 24 -18.37 -51.45 -21.23
N LYS A 25 -18.41 -52.79 -21.39
CA LYS A 25 -17.20 -53.64 -21.30
C LYS A 25 -16.29 -53.45 -22.52
N GLN A 26 -16.83 -53.17 -23.71
CA GLN A 26 -16.05 -52.80 -24.89
C GLN A 26 -15.42 -51.39 -24.77
N GLN A 27 -16.16 -50.40 -24.24
CA GLN A 27 -15.58 -49.08 -23.96
C GLN A 27 -14.53 -49.12 -22.84
N PHE A 28 -14.71 -49.95 -21.81
CA PHE A 28 -13.73 -50.09 -20.73
C PHE A 28 -12.46 -50.85 -21.18
N ASN A 29 -12.58 -51.84 -22.06
CA ASN A 29 -11.43 -52.53 -22.66
C ASN A 29 -10.70 -51.68 -23.72
N LEU A 30 -11.35 -50.66 -24.32
CA LEU A 30 -10.67 -49.67 -25.16
C LEU A 30 -9.82 -48.68 -24.33
N PHE A 31 -10.12 -48.52 -23.04
CA PHE A 31 -9.40 -47.62 -22.13
C PHE A 31 -8.18 -48.29 -21.47
N LEU A 32 -8.03 -49.62 -21.62
CA LEU A 32 -6.94 -50.43 -21.04
C LEU A 32 -5.99 -51.01 -22.09
N GLN A 33 -6.02 -50.50 -23.33
CA GLN A 33 -4.94 -50.81 -24.28
C GLN A 33 -3.67 -50.08 -23.81
N PRO A 34 -2.51 -50.76 -23.67
CA PRO A 34 -1.26 -50.05 -23.47
C PRO A 34 -1.07 -49.12 -24.66
N HIS A 35 -0.95 -47.82 -24.39
CA HIS A 35 -0.61 -46.84 -25.40
C HIS A 35 0.65 -47.32 -26.14
N PRO A 36 0.73 -47.17 -27.48
CA PRO A 36 1.97 -47.45 -28.18
C PRO A 36 3.05 -46.60 -27.52
N GLU A 37 4.19 -47.20 -27.19
CA GLU A 37 5.30 -46.50 -26.54
C GLU A 37 5.72 -45.29 -27.40
N GLY A 38 5.14 -44.13 -27.08
CA GLY A 38 5.68 -42.84 -27.46
C GLY A 38 7.07 -42.75 -26.84
N PRO A 39 8.06 -42.22 -27.56
CA PRO A 39 9.45 -42.44 -27.22
C PRO A 39 9.69 -41.95 -25.80
N VAL A 40 10.08 -42.87 -24.91
CA VAL A 40 10.46 -42.69 -23.49
C VAL A 40 11.48 -41.53 -23.32
N ILE A 41 12.09 -41.11 -24.42
CA ILE A 41 12.96 -39.96 -24.61
C ILE A 41 12.27 -38.61 -24.30
N LYS A 42 10.97 -38.39 -24.60
CA LYS A 42 10.33 -37.06 -24.41
C LYS A 42 10.17 -36.65 -22.94
N TRP A 43 9.89 -37.60 -22.04
CA TRP A 43 9.75 -37.32 -20.61
C TRP A 43 11.12 -37.12 -19.94
N LYS A 44 12.14 -37.87 -20.39
CA LYS A 44 13.52 -37.68 -19.93
C LYS A 44 14.08 -36.33 -20.35
N ILE A 45 13.80 -35.87 -21.56
CA ILE A 45 14.17 -34.52 -22.03
C ILE A 45 13.43 -33.44 -21.22
N SER A 46 12.15 -33.64 -20.93
CA SER A 46 11.37 -32.67 -20.12
C SER A 46 11.88 -32.58 -18.68
N PHE A 47 12.24 -33.70 -18.06
CA PHE A 47 12.88 -33.72 -16.74
C PHE A 47 14.28 -33.10 -16.75
N ALA A 48 15.07 -33.35 -17.80
CA ALA A 48 16.39 -32.75 -17.95
C ALA A 48 16.30 -31.22 -18.10
N ILE A 49 15.34 -30.73 -18.89
CA ILE A 49 15.10 -29.29 -19.05
C ILE A 49 14.61 -28.67 -17.72
N ALA A 50 13.67 -29.31 -17.03
CA ALA A 50 13.20 -28.84 -15.72
C ALA A 50 14.32 -28.82 -14.68
N ALA A 51 15.20 -29.83 -14.66
CA ALA A 51 16.35 -29.88 -13.77
C ALA A 51 17.39 -28.80 -14.11
N VAL A 52 17.63 -28.55 -15.40
CA VAL A 52 18.52 -27.45 -15.83
C VAL A 52 17.93 -26.10 -15.44
N ILE A 53 16.62 -25.87 -15.62
CA ILE A 53 15.95 -24.63 -15.19
C ILE A 53 16.01 -24.47 -13.67
N ALA A 54 15.79 -25.54 -12.91
CA ALA A 54 15.88 -25.51 -11.45
C ALA A 54 17.33 -25.21 -11.01
N LEU A 55 18.32 -25.85 -11.61
CA LEU A 55 19.73 -25.64 -11.29
C LEU A 55 20.21 -24.25 -11.71
N THR A 56 19.78 -23.72 -12.85
CA THR A 56 20.09 -22.35 -13.25
C THR A 56 19.38 -21.34 -12.38
N SER A 57 18.15 -21.61 -11.93
CA SER A 57 17.44 -20.73 -10.98
C SER A 57 18.09 -20.73 -9.60
N ILE A 58 18.51 -21.90 -9.10
CA ILE A 58 19.27 -22.05 -7.86
C ILE A 58 20.64 -21.38 -7.99
N ALA A 59 21.34 -21.58 -9.11
CA ALA A 59 22.61 -20.92 -9.37
C ALA A 59 22.44 -19.41 -9.50
N MET A 60 21.40 -18.91 -10.16
CA MET A 60 21.11 -17.48 -10.21
C MET A 60 20.78 -16.91 -8.83
N LEU A 61 20.04 -17.63 -7.99
CA LEU A 61 19.75 -17.22 -6.61
C LEU A 61 21.01 -17.26 -5.71
N ALA A 62 21.88 -18.25 -5.89
CA ALA A 62 23.11 -18.41 -5.13
C ALA A 62 24.25 -17.49 -5.61
N LEU A 63 24.23 -17.12 -6.89
CA LEU A 63 25.16 -16.19 -7.54
C LEU A 63 24.60 -14.77 -7.61
N ARG A 64 23.40 -14.50 -7.08
CA ARG A 64 22.97 -13.11 -6.84
C ARG A 64 24.08 -12.51 -5.99
N PRO A 65 24.80 -11.48 -6.47
CA PRO A 65 25.70 -10.77 -5.60
C PRO A 65 24.84 -10.35 -4.41
N LYS A 66 25.19 -10.87 -3.22
CA LYS A 66 24.67 -10.32 -1.99
C LYS A 66 25.25 -8.92 -2.00
N GLU A 67 24.47 -7.95 -2.49
CA GLU A 67 24.84 -6.56 -2.39
C GLU A 67 24.91 -6.28 -0.90
N MET A 68 26.10 -6.51 -0.35
CA MET A 68 26.53 -5.94 0.91
C MET A 68 26.61 -4.45 0.60
N HIS A 69 25.46 -3.81 0.62
CA HIS A 69 25.40 -2.38 0.80
C HIS A 69 26.10 -2.12 2.13
N ASN A 70 27.39 -1.79 2.05
CA ASN A 70 28.11 -1.11 3.11
C ASN A 70 27.45 0.27 3.19
N HIS A 71 26.25 0.31 3.77
CA HIS A 71 25.61 1.56 4.11
C HIS A 71 26.51 2.22 5.15
N ALA A 72 27.11 3.35 4.78
CA ALA A 72 27.50 4.29 5.81
C ALA A 72 26.29 4.48 6.74
N PRO A 73 26.48 4.52 8.06
CA PRO A 73 25.37 4.52 9.00
C PRO A 73 24.39 5.66 8.64
N HIS A 74 23.15 5.31 8.31
CA HIS A 74 22.14 6.26 7.89
C HIS A 74 21.75 7.14 9.09
N VAL A 75 22.44 8.27 9.26
CA VAL A 75 22.41 9.09 10.49
C VAL A 75 20.99 9.46 10.92
N PHE A 76 20.14 9.86 9.97
CA PHE A 76 18.75 10.22 10.25
C PHE A 76 17.93 9.03 10.76
N TRP A 77 17.81 7.96 9.97
CA TRP A 77 17.09 6.75 10.37
C TRP A 77 17.65 6.07 11.62
N ASN A 78 18.97 6.06 11.83
CA ASN A 78 19.57 5.53 13.06
C ASN A 78 19.17 6.34 14.30
N ALA A 79 19.10 7.67 14.17
CA ALA A 79 18.61 8.53 15.25
C ALA A 79 17.09 8.35 15.46
N PHE A 80 16.34 8.30 14.37
CA PHE A 80 14.87 8.20 14.39
C PHE A 80 14.36 6.83 14.88
N LEU A 81 15.08 5.74 14.60
CA LEU A 81 14.74 4.39 15.07
C LEU A 81 15.47 4.03 16.37
N ASN A 82 16.14 4.99 17.01
CA ASN A 82 16.87 4.73 18.24
C ASN A 82 15.91 4.34 19.37
N ARG A 83 16.16 3.17 19.94
CA ARG A 83 15.38 2.56 21.02
C ARG A 83 15.35 3.34 22.33
N GLN A 84 16.19 4.35 22.51
CA GLN A 84 16.06 5.28 23.64
C GLN A 84 14.68 5.98 23.66
N HIS A 85 14.01 6.07 22.51
CA HIS A 85 12.66 6.60 22.36
C HIS A 85 11.57 5.51 22.36
N GLY A 86 11.92 4.26 22.66
CA GLY A 86 11.03 3.10 22.53
C GLY A 86 10.99 2.55 21.10
N ARG A 87 9.94 1.77 20.77
CA ARG A 87 9.68 1.32 19.40
C ARG A 87 9.01 2.45 18.63
N THR A 88 9.46 2.69 17.39
CA THR A 88 8.82 3.62 16.48
C THR A 88 7.51 3.02 15.96
N MET A 89 6.42 3.76 16.07
CA MET A 89 5.13 3.29 15.59
C MET A 89 4.95 3.62 14.11
N LEU A 90 4.67 2.66 13.25
CA LEU A 90 4.25 2.91 11.86
C LEU A 90 2.74 2.77 11.78
N VAL A 91 2.05 3.85 11.45
CA VAL A 91 0.60 3.92 11.37
C VAL A 91 0.16 3.81 9.92
N GLU A 92 -0.41 2.66 9.58
CA GLU A 92 -1.02 2.37 8.28
C GLU A 92 -2.32 3.15 8.09
N SER A 93 -2.56 3.51 6.84
CA SER A 93 -3.71 4.27 6.36
C SER A 93 -4.99 3.44 6.33
N ASP A 94 -6.13 4.11 6.41
CA ASP A 94 -7.48 3.55 6.37
C ASP A 94 -8.17 3.84 5.03
N SER A 95 -7.97 2.97 4.03
CA SER A 95 -8.65 3.07 2.73
C SER A 95 -10.18 2.91 2.85
N GLY A 96 -10.68 2.25 3.90
CA GLY A 96 -12.11 2.14 4.15
C GLY A 96 -12.74 3.48 4.50
N LEU A 97 -12.00 4.33 5.21
CA LEU A 97 -12.39 5.70 5.53
C LEU A 97 -12.40 6.59 4.28
N VAL A 98 -11.39 6.47 3.40
CA VAL A 98 -11.36 7.17 2.11
C VAL A 98 -12.59 6.80 1.27
N MET A 99 -12.88 5.50 1.13
CA MET A 99 -14.07 5.03 0.41
C MET A 99 -15.36 5.62 0.98
N LEU A 100 -15.49 5.66 2.31
CA LEU A 100 -16.66 6.25 2.96
C LEU A 100 -16.84 7.73 2.62
N GLN A 101 -15.77 8.52 2.71
CA GLN A 101 -15.80 9.96 2.43
C GLN A 101 -16.18 10.23 0.97
N HIS A 102 -15.64 9.44 0.05
CA HIS A 102 -16.01 9.50 -1.37
C HIS A 102 -17.46 9.08 -1.63
N PHE A 103 -17.93 7.97 -1.04
CA PHE A 103 -19.31 7.53 -1.20
C PHE A 103 -20.30 8.54 -0.61
N THR A 104 -20.00 9.11 0.55
CA THR A 104 -20.92 10.05 1.24
C THR A 104 -20.74 11.50 0.80
N ARG A 105 -19.66 11.81 0.04
CA ARG A 105 -19.21 13.17 -0.30
C ARG A 105 -19.05 14.07 0.92
N ARG A 106 -18.64 13.50 2.05
CA ARG A 106 -18.44 14.21 3.32
C ARG A 106 -17.05 13.93 3.88
N PRO A 107 -16.27 14.95 4.23
CA PRO A 107 -15.02 14.75 4.93
C PRO A 107 -15.27 14.26 6.36
N VAL A 108 -14.35 13.47 6.90
CA VAL A 108 -14.37 13.01 8.29
C VAL A 108 -13.23 13.65 9.05
N SER A 109 -13.56 14.56 9.97
CA SER A 109 -12.58 15.13 10.91
C SER A 109 -12.05 14.09 11.89
N LEU A 110 -10.87 14.32 12.47
CA LEU A 110 -10.32 13.51 13.55
C LEU A 110 -11.27 13.36 14.75
N ALA A 111 -11.99 14.41 15.14
CA ALA A 111 -12.94 14.35 16.25
C ALA A 111 -14.10 13.37 15.97
N SER A 112 -14.64 13.42 14.75
CA SER A 112 -15.67 12.47 14.29
C SER A 112 -15.11 11.05 14.16
N TYR A 113 -13.86 10.90 13.71
CA TYR A 113 -13.17 9.61 13.62
C TYR A 113 -12.99 8.94 14.98
N ILE A 114 -12.49 9.68 15.98
CA ILE A 114 -12.25 9.17 17.35
C ILE A 114 -13.56 8.77 18.03
N SER A 115 -14.63 9.56 17.84
CA SER A 115 -15.94 9.28 18.43
C SER A 115 -16.70 8.16 17.71
N GLY A 116 -16.31 7.81 16.48
CA GLY A 116 -17.04 6.87 15.62
C GLY A 116 -18.31 7.46 15.01
N GLU A 117 -18.60 8.75 15.21
CA GLU A 117 -19.82 9.40 14.72
C GLU A 117 -19.95 9.37 13.20
N TYR A 118 -18.82 9.33 12.50
CA TYR A 118 -18.75 9.26 11.05
C TYR A 118 -19.44 8.01 10.45
N LEU A 119 -19.71 6.98 11.26
CA LEU A 119 -20.43 5.77 10.85
C LEU A 119 -21.95 5.84 11.09
N ASN A 120 -22.44 6.86 11.79
CA ASN A 120 -23.87 6.99 12.13
C ASN A 120 -24.74 7.32 10.90
N ASP A 121 -24.16 8.03 9.93
CA ASP A 121 -24.82 8.38 8.68
C ASP A 121 -23.89 8.05 7.50
N VAL A 122 -24.26 7.00 6.77
CA VAL A 122 -23.55 6.49 5.60
C VAL A 122 -24.33 6.75 4.30
N SER A 123 -25.23 7.73 4.32
CA SER A 123 -26.02 8.13 3.15
C SER A 123 -25.11 8.53 2.00
N SER A 124 -25.35 7.94 0.84
CA SER A 124 -24.61 8.19 -0.40
C SER A 124 -25.60 8.57 -1.51
N PRO A 125 -25.24 9.49 -2.42
CA PRO A 125 -26.05 9.78 -3.60
C PRO A 125 -26.08 8.63 -4.61
N ASP A 126 -25.03 7.81 -4.64
CA ASP A 126 -24.79 6.84 -5.72
C ASP A 126 -24.89 5.38 -5.24
N GLU A 127 -24.72 5.12 -3.93
CA GLU A 127 -24.61 3.78 -3.36
C GLU A 127 -25.64 3.48 -2.26
N LYS A 128 -25.99 2.19 -2.11
CA LYS A 128 -26.90 1.76 -1.03
C LYS A 128 -26.18 1.82 0.33
N PRO A 129 -26.85 2.24 1.43
CA PRO A 129 -26.23 2.34 2.75
C PRO A 129 -25.55 1.05 3.24
N ASP A 130 -26.12 -0.12 2.94
CA ASP A 130 -25.53 -1.42 3.29
C ASP A 130 -24.20 -1.68 2.55
N THR A 131 -24.10 -1.28 1.28
CA THR A 131 -22.84 -1.37 0.52
C THR A 131 -21.78 -0.46 1.11
N VAL A 132 -22.14 0.80 1.37
CA VAL A 132 -21.24 1.80 1.96
C VAL A 132 -20.73 1.30 3.31
N THR A 133 -21.63 0.84 4.19
CA THR A 133 -21.28 0.29 5.51
C THR A 133 -20.34 -0.90 5.40
N ARG A 134 -20.65 -1.87 4.52
CA ARG A 134 -19.85 -3.09 4.38
C ARG A 134 -18.44 -2.82 3.84
N LEU A 135 -18.29 -1.88 2.92
CA LEU A 135 -16.97 -1.53 2.35
C LEU A 135 -16.16 -0.66 3.32
N SER A 136 -16.79 0.36 3.92
CA SER A 136 -16.10 1.28 4.82
C SER A 136 -15.74 0.69 6.18
N SER A 137 -16.56 -0.20 6.74
CA SER A 137 -16.32 -0.77 8.09
C SER A 137 -15.17 -1.78 8.13
N ARG A 138 -14.74 -2.28 6.98
CA ARG A 138 -13.63 -3.24 6.88
C ARG A 138 -12.28 -2.55 7.00
N ARG A 139 -11.28 -3.34 7.37
CA ARG A 139 -9.90 -2.90 7.53
C ARG A 139 -9.19 -3.03 6.20
N TYR A 140 -9.08 -1.91 5.49
CA TYR A 140 -8.36 -1.81 4.23
C TYR A 140 -7.21 -0.82 4.41
N THR A 141 -6.01 -1.25 4.03
CA THR A 141 -4.80 -0.41 3.93
C THR A 141 -4.30 -0.47 2.48
N PRO A 142 -3.78 0.61 1.90
CA PRO A 142 -3.28 0.58 0.53
C PRO A 142 -1.97 -0.20 0.44
N ALA A 143 -1.72 -0.83 -0.71
CA ALA A 143 -0.51 -1.65 -0.90
C ALA A 143 0.80 -0.85 -0.76
N VAL A 144 0.75 0.47 -0.95
CA VAL A 144 1.91 1.36 -0.79
C VAL A 144 2.44 1.35 0.65
N ASP A 145 1.58 1.20 1.66
CA ASP A 145 2.01 1.19 3.07
C ASP A 145 2.87 -0.04 3.38
N GLY A 146 2.46 -1.21 2.87
CA GLY A 146 3.24 -2.44 2.95
C GLY A 146 4.56 -2.34 2.19
N ALA A 147 4.57 -1.71 1.00
CA ALA A 147 5.78 -1.49 0.23
C ALA A 147 6.77 -0.54 0.93
N ILE A 148 6.26 0.48 1.64
CA ILE A 148 7.08 1.38 2.45
C ILE A 148 7.72 0.61 3.61
N TYR A 149 6.94 -0.19 4.35
CA TYR A 149 7.47 -1.02 5.41
C TYR A 149 8.54 -2.01 4.90
N GLU A 150 8.27 -2.66 3.77
CA GLU A 150 9.22 -3.56 3.12
C GLU A 150 10.54 -2.82 2.81
N LYS A 151 10.49 -1.65 2.16
CA LYS A 151 11.67 -0.86 1.86
C LYS A 151 12.44 -0.48 3.13
N ILE A 152 11.75 0.06 4.15
CA ILE A 152 12.36 0.39 5.45
C ILE A 152 13.09 -0.85 6.02
N SER A 153 12.44 -2.01 6.02
CA SER A 153 12.98 -3.25 6.60
C SER A 153 14.18 -3.83 5.84
N HIS A 154 14.29 -3.58 4.53
CA HIS A 154 15.41 -4.03 3.72
C HIS A 154 16.60 -3.08 3.77
N HIS A 155 16.35 -1.77 3.85
CA HIS A 155 17.39 -0.75 3.76
C HIS A 155 18.01 -0.38 5.10
N LEU A 156 17.31 -0.61 6.22
CA LEU A 156 17.77 -0.21 7.54
C LEU A 156 18.01 -1.45 8.43
N PRO A 157 19.16 -1.55 9.12
CA PRO A 157 19.45 -2.68 10.00
C PRO A 157 18.53 -2.68 11.23
N ASP A 158 18.24 -3.87 11.79
CA ASP A 158 17.54 -4.07 13.07
C ASP A 158 16.13 -3.42 13.18
N VAL A 159 15.46 -3.20 12.05
CA VAL A 159 14.12 -2.59 11.97
C VAL A 159 13.03 -3.43 12.62
N GLN A 160 13.08 -4.75 12.46
CA GLN A 160 11.96 -5.64 12.84
C GLN A 160 11.61 -5.54 14.33
N ASP A 161 12.61 -5.30 15.17
CA ASP A 161 12.39 -5.14 16.60
C ASP A 161 12.26 -3.68 17.04
N SER A 162 12.37 -2.73 16.11
CA SER A 162 12.36 -1.29 16.35
C SER A 162 11.07 -0.62 15.88
N ILE A 163 10.30 -1.26 14.97
CA ILE A 163 9.02 -0.74 14.48
C ILE A 163 7.84 -1.56 15.01
N ASP A 164 6.75 -0.89 15.41
CA ASP A 164 5.44 -1.51 15.69
C ASP A 164 4.41 -1.00 14.68
N ILE A 165 3.76 -1.90 13.95
CA ILE A 165 2.78 -1.52 12.91
C ILE A 165 1.39 -1.43 13.54
N ARG A 166 0.69 -0.32 13.30
CA ARG A 166 -0.66 -0.06 13.79
C ARG A 166 -1.54 0.40 12.65
N TYR A 167 -2.75 -0.11 12.59
CA TYR A 167 -3.77 0.43 11.69
C TYR A 167 -4.37 1.72 12.29
N ALA A 168 -4.67 2.71 11.47
CA ALA A 168 -5.15 4.02 11.94
C ALA A 168 -6.33 3.97 12.93
N ARG A 169 -7.28 3.02 12.79
CA ARG A 169 -8.43 2.89 13.72
C ARG A 169 -8.06 2.39 15.11
N ASP A 170 -6.93 1.72 15.24
CA ASP A 170 -6.49 1.16 16.52
C ASP A 170 -5.63 2.14 17.32
N LEU A 171 -5.16 3.20 16.66
CA LEU A 171 -4.33 4.22 17.29
C LEU A 171 -5.13 5.00 18.34
N ARG A 172 -4.45 5.46 19.38
CA ARG A 172 -5.02 6.32 20.42
C ARG A 172 -4.18 7.59 20.53
N LEU A 173 -4.81 8.68 20.97
CA LEU A 173 -4.12 9.96 21.13
C LEU A 173 -2.88 9.87 22.04
N ASN A 174 -2.93 9.04 23.09
CA ASN A 174 -1.80 8.85 24.00
C ASN A 174 -0.60 8.17 23.33
N ASP A 175 -0.80 7.40 22.27
CA ASP A 175 0.27 6.71 21.55
C ASP A 175 1.18 7.71 20.82
N LEU A 176 0.65 8.89 20.45
CA LEU A 176 1.40 9.97 19.78
C LEU A 176 2.04 10.97 20.76
N LYS A 177 1.90 10.76 22.07
CA LYS A 177 2.55 11.59 23.10
C LYS A 177 3.97 11.14 23.40
N GLN A 178 4.35 9.91 23.10
CA GLN A 178 5.65 9.37 23.48
C GLN A 178 6.29 8.64 22.32
N GLY A 179 7.63 8.63 22.31
CA GLY A 179 8.39 7.98 21.26
C GLY A 179 8.21 8.62 19.89
N ASN A 180 8.60 7.85 18.87
CA ASN A 180 8.57 8.27 17.48
C ASN A 180 7.44 7.57 16.73
N ALA A 181 6.87 8.24 15.73
CA ALA A 181 5.83 7.66 14.87
C ALA A 181 6.04 8.01 13.39
N ILE A 182 5.62 7.12 12.51
CA ILE A 182 5.49 7.33 11.06
C ILE A 182 4.01 7.27 10.75
N LEU A 183 3.41 8.37 10.28
CA LEU A 183 2.03 8.42 9.82
C LEU A 183 2.03 8.33 8.30
N LEU A 184 1.40 7.29 7.76
CA LEU A 184 1.24 7.13 6.32
C LEU A 184 -0.12 7.67 5.86
N GLY A 185 -0.11 8.30 4.69
CA GLY A 185 -1.30 8.85 4.05
C GLY A 185 -1.70 10.25 4.55
N THR A 186 -2.64 10.86 3.84
CA THR A 186 -3.21 12.18 4.18
C THR A 186 -4.22 12.07 5.31
N HIS A 187 -4.68 13.20 5.88
CA HIS A 187 -5.75 13.20 6.89
C HIS A 187 -7.03 12.45 6.44
N GLU A 188 -7.29 12.39 5.13
CA GLU A 188 -8.44 11.64 4.59
C GLU A 188 -8.33 10.14 4.86
N SER A 189 -7.12 9.60 4.83
CA SER A 189 -6.85 8.17 5.08
C SER A 189 -6.31 7.91 6.49
N ASN A 190 -5.75 8.92 7.14
CA ASN A 190 -5.15 8.83 8.46
C ASN A 190 -5.43 10.13 9.24
N PRO A 191 -6.62 10.27 9.86
CA PRO A 191 -7.04 11.52 10.51
C PRO A 191 -6.11 12.01 11.62
N TRP A 192 -5.23 11.16 12.14
CA TRP A 192 -4.21 11.55 13.12
C TRP A 192 -3.24 12.61 12.61
N VAL A 193 -3.09 12.74 11.28
CA VAL A 193 -2.32 13.81 10.63
C VAL A 193 -2.86 15.20 10.99
N GLU A 194 -4.18 15.37 11.21
CA GLU A 194 -4.80 16.66 11.57
C GLU A 194 -4.19 17.29 12.82
N LEU A 195 -3.66 16.48 13.75
CA LEU A 195 -2.99 16.96 14.97
C LEU A 195 -1.74 17.80 14.68
N PHE A 196 -1.11 17.58 13.52
CA PHE A 196 0.14 18.21 13.13
C PHE A 196 -0.07 19.29 12.08
N GLU A 197 -1.14 19.21 11.29
CA GLU A 197 -1.42 20.12 10.18
C GLU A 197 -1.43 21.59 10.60
N SER A 198 -1.91 21.93 11.80
CA SER A 198 -1.90 23.34 12.28
C SER A 198 -0.49 23.96 12.30
N SER A 199 0.53 23.13 12.49
CA SER A 199 1.94 23.53 12.48
C SER A 199 2.63 23.34 11.12
N MET A 200 1.90 22.84 10.12
CA MET A 200 2.43 22.59 8.78
C MET A 200 2.13 23.72 7.81
N ASN A 201 3.03 23.89 6.82
CA ASN A 201 2.87 24.83 5.74
C ASN A 201 2.21 24.20 4.51
N PHE A 202 2.56 22.96 4.20
CA PHE A 202 1.95 22.20 3.10
C PHE A 202 0.87 21.27 3.66
N THR A 203 -0.31 21.27 3.04
CA THR A 203 -1.41 20.41 3.49
C THR A 203 -2.23 19.92 2.31
N PHE A 204 -2.59 18.64 2.33
CA PHE A 204 -3.53 18.06 1.38
C PHE A 204 -4.90 18.74 1.45
N GLN A 205 -5.51 18.98 0.29
CA GLN A 205 -6.87 19.50 0.17
C GLN A 205 -7.65 18.64 -0.83
N ASN A 206 -8.83 18.17 -0.41
CA ASN A 206 -9.76 17.42 -1.25
C ASN A 206 -11.10 18.14 -1.34
N ASN A 207 -11.46 18.59 -2.54
CA ASN A 207 -12.80 19.06 -2.83
C ASN A 207 -13.63 17.90 -3.36
N LEU A 208 -14.25 17.14 -2.44
CA LEU A 208 -15.08 15.98 -2.74
C LEU A 208 -16.26 16.30 -3.68
N ALA A 209 -16.79 17.54 -3.64
CA ALA A 209 -17.89 17.95 -4.50
C ALA A 209 -17.44 18.17 -5.95
N ALA A 210 -16.24 18.73 -6.14
CA ALA A 210 -15.66 18.96 -7.46
C ALA A 210 -14.85 17.75 -7.99
N GLY A 211 -14.50 16.80 -7.12
CA GLY A 211 -13.64 15.67 -7.45
C GLY A 211 -12.20 16.10 -7.74
N THR A 212 -11.73 17.16 -7.10
CA THR A 212 -10.38 17.72 -7.32
C THR A 212 -9.56 17.69 -6.05
N THR A 213 -8.30 17.30 -6.17
CA THR A 213 -7.32 17.32 -5.08
C THR A 213 -6.16 18.26 -5.38
N SER A 214 -5.49 18.72 -4.34
CA SER A 214 -4.35 19.61 -4.44
C SER A 214 -3.53 19.62 -3.16
N MET A 215 -2.23 19.92 -3.27
CA MET A 215 -1.42 20.33 -2.13
C MET A 215 -1.48 21.85 -1.95
N GLY A 216 -2.00 22.30 -0.82
CA GLY A 216 -2.03 23.71 -0.45
C GLY A 216 -0.71 24.17 0.17
N ASN A 217 -0.35 25.42 -0.06
CA ASN A 217 0.81 26.10 0.53
C ASN A 217 0.33 27.35 1.28
N ARG A 218 0.34 27.28 2.61
CA ARG A 218 -0.25 28.33 3.46
C ARG A 218 0.54 29.63 3.44
N HIS A 219 1.86 29.56 3.30
CA HIS A 219 2.74 30.72 3.23
C HIS A 219 3.71 30.58 2.05
N PRO A 220 3.23 30.82 0.81
CA PRO A 220 4.07 30.71 -0.38
C PRO A 220 5.24 31.69 -0.34
N GLN A 221 6.45 31.20 -0.61
CA GLN A 221 7.64 32.02 -0.81
C GLN A 221 7.75 32.46 -2.28
N ALA A 222 8.70 33.35 -2.58
CA ALA A 222 8.89 33.83 -3.94
C ALA A 222 9.18 32.68 -4.91
N GLY A 223 8.39 32.59 -5.98
CA GLY A 223 8.48 31.52 -6.99
C GLY A 223 7.63 30.27 -6.69
N GLU A 224 6.98 30.21 -5.53
CA GLU A 224 6.08 29.11 -5.17
C GLU A 224 4.62 29.42 -5.51
N GLN A 225 3.81 28.37 -5.65
CA GLN A 225 2.37 28.48 -5.85
C GLN A 225 1.64 28.34 -4.52
N ALA A 226 0.48 29.00 -4.40
CA ALA A 226 -0.40 28.83 -3.24
C ALA A 226 -1.07 27.45 -3.23
N MET A 227 -1.25 26.85 -4.41
CA MET A 227 -1.88 25.55 -4.60
C MET A 227 -1.14 24.80 -5.70
N TYR A 228 -0.93 23.50 -5.49
CA TYR A 228 -0.37 22.58 -6.46
C TYR A 228 -1.45 21.55 -6.80
N PRO A 229 -2.25 21.75 -7.86
CA PRO A 229 -3.38 20.88 -8.15
C PRO A 229 -2.93 19.59 -8.84
N MET A 230 -3.63 18.50 -8.54
CA MET A 230 -3.57 17.29 -9.35
C MET A 230 -4.52 17.44 -10.54
N LEU A 231 -3.96 17.42 -11.76
CA LEU A 231 -4.74 17.59 -13.00
C LEU A 231 -5.02 16.23 -13.62
N SER A 232 -6.30 15.85 -13.73
CA SER A 232 -6.70 14.52 -14.24
C SER A 232 -6.25 14.22 -15.68
N ASN A 233 -6.03 15.26 -16.49
CA ASN A 233 -5.61 15.15 -17.89
C ASN A 233 -4.17 15.63 -18.12
N ASP A 234 -3.33 15.61 -17.09
CA ASP A 234 -1.91 15.97 -17.23
C ASP A 234 -1.16 14.92 -18.06
N PRO A 235 -0.57 15.27 -19.22
CA PRO A 235 0.25 14.35 -20.01
C PRO A 235 1.49 13.83 -19.26
N LEU A 236 1.94 14.55 -18.23
CA LEU A 236 3.08 14.18 -17.39
C LEU A 236 2.68 13.34 -16.19
N HIS A 237 1.38 13.08 -15.98
CA HIS A 237 0.83 12.39 -14.83
C HIS A 237 1.44 12.87 -13.51
N THR A 238 1.50 14.20 -13.33
CA THR A 238 2.14 14.82 -12.18
C THR A 238 1.38 14.45 -10.91
N VAL A 239 2.12 14.00 -9.90
CA VAL A 239 1.62 13.75 -8.55
C VAL A 239 2.49 14.45 -7.52
N TYR A 240 1.87 14.92 -6.45
CA TYR A 240 2.60 15.51 -5.32
C TYR A 240 2.60 14.60 -4.10
N GLY A 241 3.76 14.53 -3.45
CA GLY A 241 4.00 13.89 -2.17
C GLY A 241 4.56 14.90 -1.16
N LEU A 242 4.33 14.67 0.12
CA LEU A 242 4.84 15.48 1.21
C LEU A 242 5.51 14.57 2.24
N VAL A 243 6.72 14.98 2.65
CA VAL A 243 7.39 14.45 3.83
C VAL A 243 7.45 15.55 4.88
N ALA A 244 6.88 15.32 6.06
CA ALA A 244 6.97 16.24 7.19
C ALA A 244 7.60 15.55 8.40
N TYR A 245 8.67 16.14 8.94
CA TYR A 245 9.32 15.72 10.18
C TYR A 245 8.97 16.72 11.28
N ARG A 246 8.10 16.34 12.20
CA ARG A 246 7.50 17.18 13.26
C ARG A 246 7.86 16.67 14.65
N PRO A 247 7.76 17.48 15.71
CA PRO A 247 7.80 16.96 17.07
C PRO A 247 6.54 16.15 17.38
N ASN A 248 6.65 15.15 18.24
CA ASN A 248 5.46 14.48 18.80
C ASN A 248 4.66 15.43 19.72
N LEU A 249 3.49 14.99 20.20
CA LEU A 249 2.55 15.88 20.91
C LEU A 249 3.10 16.45 22.22
N THR A 250 4.11 15.83 22.82
CA THR A 250 4.78 16.36 24.02
C THR A 250 6.20 16.84 23.76
N ARG A 251 6.63 16.91 22.50
CA ARG A 251 7.99 17.31 22.06
C ARG A 251 9.13 16.48 22.70
N THR A 252 8.87 15.21 23.01
CA THR A 252 9.86 14.25 23.58
C THR A 252 10.38 13.25 22.56
N GLY A 253 9.82 13.29 21.36
CA GLY A 253 10.16 12.46 20.20
C GLY A 253 9.66 13.12 18.94
N HIS A 254 9.57 12.35 17.87
CA HIS A 254 9.38 12.85 16.52
C HIS A 254 8.32 12.09 15.74
N VAL A 255 7.61 12.80 14.86
CA VAL A 255 6.62 12.23 13.97
C VAL A 255 7.04 12.49 12.53
N LEU A 256 7.09 11.44 11.72
CA LEU A 256 7.33 11.51 10.29
C LEU A 256 6.00 11.28 9.58
N ILE A 257 5.53 12.26 8.84
CA ILE A 257 4.31 12.17 8.04
C ILE A 257 4.74 11.97 6.60
N VAL A 258 4.25 10.90 5.98
CA VAL A 258 4.53 10.55 4.58
C VAL A 258 3.19 10.45 3.87
N GLU A 259 2.84 11.51 3.16
CA GLU A 259 1.54 11.63 2.51
C GLU A 259 1.68 12.01 1.04
N GLY A 260 0.59 11.85 0.29
CA GLY A 260 0.53 12.25 -1.10
C GLY A 260 -0.90 12.29 -1.59
N GLU A 261 -1.12 12.99 -2.70
CA GLU A 261 -2.48 13.18 -3.23
C GLU A 261 -3.12 11.88 -3.72
N THR A 262 -2.28 10.89 -4.03
CA THR A 262 -2.64 9.53 -4.43
C THR A 262 -1.64 8.55 -3.82
N MET A 263 -1.88 7.24 -3.98
CA MET A 263 -0.90 6.21 -3.65
C MET A 263 0.46 6.45 -4.34
N ALA A 264 0.46 6.95 -5.57
CA ALA A 264 1.69 7.29 -6.29
C ALA A 264 2.41 8.47 -5.63
N GLY A 265 1.67 9.49 -5.17
CA GLY A 265 2.24 10.61 -4.41
C GLY A 265 2.88 10.16 -3.09
N THR A 266 2.21 9.28 -2.33
CA THR A 266 2.77 8.71 -1.09
C THR A 266 4.02 7.88 -1.39
N GLN A 267 4.00 7.11 -2.49
CA GLN A 267 5.18 6.38 -2.94
C GLN A 267 6.34 7.33 -3.26
N THR A 268 6.11 8.41 -4.01
CA THR A 268 7.11 9.43 -4.29
C THR A 268 7.70 10.05 -3.03
N ALA A 269 6.85 10.38 -2.04
CA ALA A 269 7.30 10.91 -0.76
C ALA A 269 8.22 9.92 -0.03
N SER A 270 7.86 8.63 -0.03
CA SER A 270 8.71 7.58 0.55
C SER A 270 10.01 7.33 -0.22
N GLU A 271 10.01 7.46 -1.54
CA GLU A 271 11.22 7.33 -2.37
C GLU A 271 12.22 8.43 -2.05
N PHE A 272 11.77 9.69 -1.94
CA PHE A 272 12.63 10.78 -1.48
C PHE A 272 13.26 10.50 -0.11
N LEU A 273 12.50 9.91 0.81
CA LEU A 273 12.89 9.65 2.19
C LEU A 273 13.82 8.43 2.34
N LEU A 274 13.68 7.43 1.47
CA LEU A 274 14.40 6.15 1.59
C LEU A 274 15.57 6.04 0.60
N ASP A 275 15.66 6.92 -0.39
CA ASP A 275 16.79 7.01 -1.30
C ASP A 275 17.80 8.06 -0.82
N ASP A 276 18.99 7.59 -0.44
CA ASP A 276 20.10 8.43 0.04
C ASP A 276 20.54 9.49 -0.98
N THR A 277 20.35 9.25 -2.28
CA THR A 277 20.68 10.22 -3.33
C THR A 277 19.77 11.44 -3.29
N HIS A 278 18.58 11.32 -2.69
CA HIS A 278 17.63 12.40 -2.49
C HIS A 278 17.68 12.95 -1.06
N LEU A 279 17.62 12.08 -0.04
CA LEU A 279 17.51 12.51 1.36
C LEU A 279 18.79 13.16 1.88
N LEU A 280 19.96 12.51 1.72
CA LEU A 280 21.19 12.98 2.38
C LEU A 280 21.64 14.37 1.89
N PRO A 281 21.61 14.70 0.58
CA PRO A 281 21.90 16.05 0.13
C PRO A 281 20.94 17.10 0.69
N PHE A 282 19.66 16.76 0.82
CA PHE A 282 18.68 17.64 1.44
C PHE A 282 18.98 17.86 2.93
N LEU A 283 19.17 16.78 3.70
CA LEU A 283 19.49 16.88 5.12
C LEU A 283 20.75 17.71 5.37
N LYS A 284 21.79 17.52 4.56
CA LYS A 284 23.02 18.32 4.60
C LYS A 284 22.76 19.81 4.35
N SER A 285 21.80 20.16 3.50
CA SER A 285 21.46 21.55 3.19
C SER A 285 20.72 22.27 4.32
N ILE A 286 20.02 21.52 5.19
CA ILE A 286 19.23 22.08 6.30
C ILE A 286 19.86 21.83 7.68
N GLN A 287 20.94 21.05 7.73
CA GLN A 287 21.63 20.70 8.97
C GLN A 287 22.08 21.96 9.72
N LYS A 288 21.80 22.00 11.02
CA LYS A 288 22.24 23.09 11.90
C LYS A 288 23.74 23.03 12.12
N LYS A 289 24.32 24.12 12.62
CA LYS A 289 25.77 24.21 12.93
C LYS A 289 26.24 23.17 13.95
N ASP A 290 25.36 22.74 14.84
CA ASP A 290 25.62 21.69 15.85
C ASP A 290 25.48 20.26 15.30
N GLY A 291 25.14 20.11 14.02
CA GLY A 291 24.94 18.83 13.35
C GLY A 291 23.53 18.26 13.46
N THR A 292 22.63 18.90 14.22
CA THR A 292 21.24 18.43 14.35
C THR A 292 20.43 18.73 13.10
N ILE A 293 19.44 17.85 12.82
CA ILE A 293 18.48 18.05 11.74
C ILE A 293 17.26 18.78 12.33
N PRO A 294 16.92 19.99 11.85
CA PRO A 294 15.70 20.68 12.28
C PRO A 294 14.45 19.94 11.83
N HIS A 295 13.31 20.24 12.46
CA HIS A 295 12.00 19.85 11.91
C HIS A 295 11.81 20.50 10.54
N PHE A 296 11.22 19.77 9.61
CA PHE A 296 11.13 20.20 8.22
C PHE A 296 9.89 19.63 7.51
N GLU A 297 9.56 20.24 6.39
CA GLU A 297 8.58 19.74 5.43
C GLU A 297 9.16 19.84 4.03
N VAL A 298 8.95 18.83 3.18
CA VAL A 298 9.42 18.83 1.79
C VAL A 298 8.27 18.42 0.87
N LEU A 299 7.84 19.36 0.02
CA LEU A 299 6.91 19.09 -1.06
C LEU A 299 7.69 18.55 -2.26
N ILE A 300 7.28 17.37 -2.71
CA ILE A 300 7.95 16.60 -3.75
C ILE A 300 6.98 16.41 -4.90
N ARG A 301 7.48 16.56 -6.12
CA ARG A 301 6.75 16.30 -7.35
C ARG A 301 7.34 15.08 -8.02
N SER A 302 6.46 14.20 -8.48
CA SER A 302 6.81 13.19 -9.46
C SER A 302 6.10 13.44 -10.77
N SER A 303 6.79 13.20 -11.88
CA SER A 303 6.20 13.22 -13.21
C SER A 303 6.78 12.08 -14.05
N SER A 304 5.94 11.46 -14.85
CA SER A 304 6.30 10.37 -15.77
C SER A 304 5.88 10.74 -17.18
N VAL A 305 6.84 10.78 -18.11
CA VAL A 305 6.56 10.97 -19.53
C VAL A 305 6.40 9.60 -20.17
N ALA A 306 5.17 9.25 -20.60
CA ALA A 306 4.88 8.19 -21.57
C ALA A 306 5.73 6.88 -21.50
N GLY A 307 6.00 6.36 -20.29
CA GLY A 307 6.72 5.10 -20.08
C GLY A 307 8.18 5.22 -19.64
N GLU A 308 8.70 6.43 -19.44
CA GLU A 308 10.00 6.67 -18.79
C GLU A 308 9.88 6.60 -17.26
N SER A 309 10.99 6.29 -16.58
CA SER A 309 11.07 6.29 -15.11
C SER A 309 10.69 7.66 -14.55
N ALA A 310 9.87 7.66 -13.50
CA ALA A 310 9.40 8.88 -12.88
C ALA A 310 10.58 9.71 -12.31
N GLN A 311 10.61 11.01 -12.61
CA GLN A 311 11.60 11.93 -12.02
C GLN A 311 11.05 12.49 -10.72
N ILE A 312 11.89 12.54 -9.68
CA ILE A 312 11.58 13.11 -8.36
C ILE A 312 12.22 14.49 -8.24
N ASP A 313 11.37 15.52 -8.12
CA ASP A 313 11.78 16.90 -7.93
C ASP A 313 11.34 17.42 -6.57
N ARG A 314 12.25 18.10 -5.85
CA ARG A 314 11.88 18.92 -4.70
C ARG A 314 11.30 20.24 -5.18
N VAL A 315 10.01 20.46 -4.94
CA VAL A 315 9.29 21.67 -5.36
C VAL A 315 9.55 22.82 -4.40
N ALA A 316 9.39 22.55 -3.11
CA ALA A 316 9.52 23.53 -2.04
C ALA A 316 9.80 22.80 -0.73
N TYR A 317 10.33 23.52 0.26
CA TYR A 317 10.51 22.97 1.61
C TYR A 317 10.39 24.07 2.67
N ARG A 318 10.11 23.67 3.91
CA ARG A 318 10.16 24.51 5.10
C ARG A 318 11.04 23.86 6.14
N VAL A 319 11.68 24.70 6.93
CA VAL A 319 12.48 24.31 8.08
C VAL A 319 11.98 25.16 9.23
N ASP A 320 11.62 24.53 10.35
CA ASP A 320 11.21 25.26 11.55
C ASP A 320 12.42 26.08 12.05
N ALA A 321 12.21 27.39 12.23
CA ALA A 321 13.13 28.23 12.98
C ALA A 321 13.03 27.83 14.47
N ASP A 322 14.17 27.82 15.17
CA ASP A 322 14.27 27.46 16.59
C ASP A 322 13.21 28.12 17.48
#